data_AF-A0A3Q1EBG5-F1
#
_entry.id   AF-A0A3Q1EBG5-F1
#
_cell.length_a   1.000
_cell.length_b   1.000
_cell.length_c   1.000
_cell.angle_alpha   90.00
_cell.angle_beta   90.00
_cell.angle_gamma   90.00
#
_symmetry.space_group_name_H-M   'P 1'
#
loop_
_entity.id
_entity.type
_entity.pdbx_description
1 polymer ?
#
loop_
_entity_poly.entity_id
_entity_poly.type
_entity_poly.pdbx_seq_one_letter_code
_entity_poly.pdbx_strand_id
1 'polypeptide(L)'
;ASRLTIVFHQYHCITSKVVVLPQGFVLGGAFGVFTAGIDTNVGFDPKDPLRTPTAREVLKDMGQRGMSYAKNFAIVGAMFSCTECIIESHRGVSDWKNAVYSGCVTGGAIGFRAGLKAGVLGCGGFAAFSAAIEYYLR
;
A
#
# COMPACT_ATOMS: atom_id res chain seq x y z
N ALA A 1 -0.03 34.42 -7.66
CA ALA A 1 0.01 33.50 -6.50
C ALA A 1 -0.41 32.07 -6.89
N SER A 2 -1.59 31.86 -7.49
CA SER A 2 -2.19 30.53 -7.68
C SER A 2 -1.39 29.54 -8.55
N ARG A 3 -0.71 30.00 -9.61
CA ARG A 3 0.13 29.11 -10.45
C ARG A 3 1.39 28.60 -9.75
N LEU A 4 1.98 29.40 -8.86
CA LEU A 4 3.23 29.02 -8.17
C LEU A 4 2.96 27.99 -7.06
N THR A 5 1.84 28.15 -6.34
CA THR A 5 1.37 27.17 -5.35
C THR A 5 1.05 25.82 -6.00
N ILE A 6 0.35 25.79 -7.14
CA ILE A 6 0.05 24.55 -7.88
C ILE A 6 1.33 23.85 -8.36
N VAL A 7 2.33 24.62 -8.80
CA VAL A 7 3.61 24.07 -9.26
C VAL A 7 4.42 23.48 -8.09
N PHE A 8 4.50 24.18 -6.95
CA PHE A 8 5.15 23.65 -5.74
C PHE A 8 4.45 22.38 -5.22
N HIS A 9 3.11 22.36 -5.31
CA HIS A 9 2.29 21.20 -4.94
C HIS A 9 2.55 19.99 -5.85
N GLN A 10 2.66 20.20 -7.15
CA GLN A 10 3.00 19.15 -8.11
C GLN A 10 4.40 18.58 -7.85
N TYR A 11 5.39 19.43 -7.59
CA TYR A 11 6.74 18.96 -7.25
C TYR A 11 6.75 18.13 -5.96
N HIS A 12 6.02 18.55 -4.93
CA HIS A 12 5.91 17.78 -3.68
C HIS A 12 5.22 16.43 -3.90
N CYS A 13 4.15 16.42 -4.70
CA CYS A 13 3.38 15.22 -5.04
C CYS A 13 4.20 14.23 -5.89
N ILE A 14 5.01 14.74 -6.84
CA ILE A 14 5.88 13.92 -7.70
C ILE A 14 7.03 13.35 -6.88
N THR A 15 7.73 14.17 -6.09
CA THR A 15 8.86 13.72 -5.28
C THR A 15 8.42 12.68 -4.24
N SER A 16 7.30 12.90 -3.56
CA SER A 16 6.77 11.94 -2.59
C SER A 16 6.41 10.62 -3.26
N LYS A 17 5.75 10.64 -4.44
CA LYS A 17 5.46 9.43 -5.22
C LYS A 17 6.74 8.67 -5.61
N VAL A 18 7.76 9.39 -6.07
CA VAL A 18 9.05 8.81 -6.50
C VAL A 18 9.77 8.12 -5.34
N VAL A 19 9.60 8.60 -4.10
CA VAL A 19 10.22 7.99 -2.90
C VAL A 19 9.39 6.81 -2.37
N VAL A 20 8.06 6.93 -2.32
CA VAL A 20 7.20 5.88 -1.75
C VAL A 20 7.02 4.66 -2.66
N LEU A 21 7.14 4.82 -3.98
CA LEU A 21 7.06 3.70 -4.93
C LEU A 21 8.15 2.63 -4.69
N PRO A 22 9.47 2.96 -4.70
CA PRO A 22 10.52 2.00 -4.42
C PRO A 22 10.45 1.49 -2.98
N GLN A 23 10.10 2.34 -2.01
CA GLN A 23 9.97 1.90 -0.61
C GLN A 23 8.83 0.88 -0.44
N GLY A 24 7.66 1.14 -1.03
CA GLY A 24 6.52 0.22 -1.03
C GLY A 24 6.79 -1.05 -1.83
N PHE A 25 7.59 -0.97 -2.90
CA PHE A 25 8.00 -2.15 -3.68
C PHE A 25 8.95 -3.05 -2.89
N VAL A 26 9.95 -2.48 -2.20
CA VAL A 26 10.88 -3.23 -1.35
C VAL A 26 10.15 -3.85 -0.17
N LEU A 27 9.33 -3.07 0.55
CA LEU A 27 8.60 -3.56 1.71
C LEU A 27 7.56 -4.63 1.31
N GLY A 28 6.82 -4.40 0.22
CA GLY A 28 5.83 -5.34 -0.30
C GLY A 28 6.46 -6.60 -0.90
N GLY A 29 7.65 -6.49 -1.50
CA GLY A 29 8.43 -7.63 -1.96
C GLY A 29 8.95 -8.48 -0.79
N ALA A 30 9.51 -7.84 0.24
CA ALA A 30 9.97 -8.53 1.45
C ALA A 30 8.81 -9.22 2.19
N PHE A 31 7.69 -8.52 2.38
CA PHE A 31 6.48 -9.09 2.99
C PHE A 31 5.89 -10.22 2.14
N GLY A 32 5.90 -10.06 0.81
CA GLY A 32 5.46 -11.08 -0.14
C GLY A 32 6.30 -12.34 -0.08
N VAL A 33 7.63 -12.23 -0.01
CA VAL A 33 8.57 -13.36 0.13
C VAL A 33 8.44 -14.03 1.50
N PHE A 34 8.30 -13.25 2.56
CA PHE A 34 8.11 -13.80 3.91
C PHE A 34 6.80 -14.59 4.01
N THR A 35 5.69 -14.04 3.51
CA THR A 35 4.38 -14.69 3.50
C THR A 35 4.39 -15.96 2.65
N ALA A 36 5.08 -15.92 1.50
CA ALA A 36 5.35 -17.08 0.67
C ALA A 36 6.09 -18.21 1.41
N GLY A 37 7.06 -17.86 2.27
CA GLY A 37 7.84 -18.83 3.04
C GLY A 37 7.07 -19.54 4.17
N ILE A 38 5.99 -18.92 4.67
CA ILE A 38 5.09 -19.49 5.70
C ILE A 38 3.84 -20.16 5.11
N ASP A 39 3.62 -20.06 3.80
CA ASP A 39 2.48 -20.67 3.13
C ASP A 39 2.68 -22.18 3.03
N THR A 40 2.11 -22.94 3.98
CA THR A 40 2.19 -24.40 4.03
C THR A 40 1.46 -25.09 2.88
N ASN A 41 0.79 -24.34 2.01
CA ASN A 41 0.05 -24.85 0.85
C ASN A 41 0.97 -25.36 -0.28
N VAL A 42 2.28 -25.06 -0.24
CA VAL A 42 3.26 -25.57 -1.23
C VAL A 42 3.78 -26.99 -0.92
N GLY A 43 3.29 -27.64 0.15
CA GLY A 43 3.84 -28.90 0.67
C GLY A 43 2.89 -30.09 0.81
N PHE A 44 1.57 -29.95 0.63
CA PHE A 44 0.62 -31.05 0.80
C PHE A 44 -0.54 -30.97 -0.21
N ASP A 45 -0.27 -31.33 -1.47
CA ASP A 45 -1.34 -31.73 -2.40
C ASP A 45 -1.51 -33.26 -2.28
N PRO A 46 -2.66 -33.79 -1.81
CA PRO A 46 -2.84 -35.22 -1.50
C PRO A 46 -2.86 -36.18 -2.70
N LYS A 47 -2.66 -35.68 -3.94
CA LYS A 47 -2.92 -36.47 -5.16
C LYS A 47 -1.71 -37.13 -5.82
N ASP A 48 -0.47 -36.69 -5.61
CA ASP A 48 0.69 -37.28 -6.30
C ASP A 48 2.00 -37.22 -5.48
N PRO A 49 2.47 -38.32 -4.86
CA PRO A 49 3.58 -38.33 -3.90
C PRO A 49 4.99 -38.39 -4.53
N LEU A 50 5.14 -38.24 -5.85
CA LEU A 50 6.44 -38.44 -6.55
C LEU A 50 6.82 -37.35 -7.55
N ARG A 51 6.17 -36.19 -7.53
CA ARG A 51 6.72 -34.99 -8.17
C ARG A 51 6.88 -33.91 -7.14
N THR A 52 8.07 -33.83 -6.55
CA THR A 52 8.60 -32.58 -6.00
C THR A 52 8.20 -31.45 -6.95
N PRO A 53 7.29 -30.53 -6.57
CA PRO A 53 7.06 -29.35 -7.40
C PRO A 53 8.40 -28.67 -7.50
N THR A 54 8.96 -28.62 -8.71
CA THR A 54 10.31 -28.15 -8.97
C THR A 54 10.53 -26.86 -8.19
N ALA A 55 11.61 -26.74 -7.40
CA ALA A 55 11.88 -25.53 -6.64
C ALA A 55 11.80 -24.27 -7.52
N ARG A 56 12.09 -24.38 -8.83
CA ARG A 56 11.90 -23.34 -9.85
C ARG A 56 10.46 -22.93 -10.11
N GLU A 57 9.52 -23.86 -10.08
CA GLU A 57 8.11 -23.64 -10.36
C GLU A 57 7.44 -22.99 -9.14
N VAL A 58 7.79 -23.47 -7.94
CA VAL A 58 7.44 -22.80 -6.67
C VAL A 58 8.06 -21.41 -6.62
N LEU A 59 9.36 -21.24 -6.91
CA LEU A 59 10.02 -19.92 -6.99
C LEU A 59 9.37 -18.98 -8.02
N LYS A 60 8.90 -19.52 -9.15
CA LYS A 60 8.24 -18.73 -10.19
C LYS A 60 6.85 -18.26 -9.73
N ASP A 61 6.10 -19.13 -9.06
CA ASP A 61 4.80 -18.79 -8.47
C ASP A 61 4.95 -17.80 -7.30
N MET A 62 5.93 -18.02 -6.42
CA MET A 62 6.26 -17.11 -5.31
C MET A 62 6.74 -15.76 -5.84
N GLY A 63 7.53 -15.76 -6.92
CA GLY A 63 7.99 -14.54 -7.60
C GLY A 63 6.84 -13.77 -8.26
N GLN A 64 5.90 -14.45 -8.91
CA GLN A 64 4.72 -13.78 -9.48
C GLN A 64 3.81 -13.20 -8.38
N ARG A 65 3.57 -13.95 -7.30
CA ARG A 65 2.77 -13.48 -6.16
C ARG A 65 3.46 -12.31 -5.44
N GLY A 66 4.76 -12.42 -5.18
CA GLY A 66 5.59 -11.36 -4.59
C GLY A 66 5.63 -10.09 -5.45
N MET A 67 5.76 -10.21 -6.77
CA MET A 67 5.65 -9.08 -7.70
C MET A 67 4.27 -8.43 -7.68
N SER A 68 3.22 -9.22 -7.51
CA SER A 68 1.86 -8.70 -7.37
C SER A 68 1.69 -7.94 -6.05
N TYR A 69 2.20 -8.47 -4.92
CA TYR A 69 2.17 -7.77 -3.64
C TYR A 69 2.96 -6.47 -3.68
N ALA A 70 4.19 -6.49 -4.18
CA ALA A 70 5.03 -5.29 -4.31
C ALA A 70 4.34 -4.18 -5.13
N LYS A 71 3.66 -4.54 -6.23
CA LYS A 71 2.87 -3.59 -7.03
C LYS A 71 1.69 -3.01 -6.25
N ASN A 72 0.95 -3.84 -5.52
CA ASN A 72 -0.19 -3.40 -4.72
C ASN A 72 0.24 -2.43 -3.60
N PHE A 73 1.32 -2.74 -2.88
CA PHE A 73 1.85 -1.84 -1.83
C PHE A 73 2.36 -0.51 -2.41
N ALA A 74 3.03 -0.55 -3.55
CA ALA A 74 3.47 0.66 -4.25
C ALA A 74 2.29 1.53 -4.71
N ILE A 75 1.21 0.92 -5.22
CA ILE A 75 -0.01 1.64 -5.63
C ILE A 75 -0.71 2.25 -4.41
N VAL A 76 -0.86 1.52 -3.32
CA VAL A 76 -1.49 2.01 -2.08
C VAL A 76 -0.71 3.21 -1.52
N GLY A 77 0.62 3.10 -1.43
CA GLY A 77 1.48 4.19 -0.97
C GLY A 77 1.41 5.41 -1.88
N ALA A 78 1.40 5.21 -3.20
CA ALA A 78 1.24 6.31 -4.15
C ALA A 78 -0.14 6.99 -4.01
N MET A 79 -1.22 6.23 -3.80
CA MET A 79 -2.55 6.80 -3.59
C MET A 79 -2.65 7.60 -2.29
N PHE A 80 -2.02 7.12 -1.20
CA PHE A 80 -1.97 7.85 0.06
C PHE A 80 -1.35 9.24 -0.12
N SER A 81 -0.15 9.32 -0.71
CA SER A 81 0.53 10.59 -0.99
C SER A 81 -0.20 11.48 -1.99
N CYS A 82 -0.89 10.90 -3.00
CA CYS A 82 -1.74 11.68 -3.91
C CYS A 82 -2.87 12.37 -3.17
N THR A 83 -3.55 11.63 -2.30
CA THR A 83 -4.76 12.10 -1.61
C THR A 83 -4.40 13.16 -0.56
N GLU A 84 -3.29 12.94 0.16
CA GLU A 84 -2.71 13.94 1.05
C GLU A 84 -2.39 15.24 0.31
N CYS A 85 -1.70 15.17 -0.82
CA CYS A 85 -1.39 16.35 -1.62
C CYS A 85 -2.66 17.08 -2.05
N ILE A 86 -3.70 16.38 -2.54
CA ILE A 86 -4.94 17.04 -2.96
C ILE A 86 -5.62 17.76 -1.77
N ILE A 87 -5.65 17.13 -0.60
CA ILE A 87 -6.26 17.71 0.61
C ILE A 87 -5.46 18.91 1.11
N GLU A 88 -4.12 18.80 1.14
CA GLU A 88 -3.24 19.89 1.56
C GLU A 88 -3.32 21.08 0.59
N SER A 89 -3.42 20.82 -0.71
CA SER A 89 -3.58 21.86 -1.73
C SER A 89 -4.88 22.65 -1.55
N HIS A 90 -5.95 21.97 -1.12
CA HIS A 90 -7.25 22.58 -0.91
C HIS A 90 -7.34 23.34 0.43
N ARG A 91 -6.60 22.91 1.48
CA ARG A 91 -6.65 23.54 2.80
C ARG A 91 -5.51 24.53 3.08
N GLY A 92 -4.38 24.43 2.40
CA GLY A 92 -3.21 25.28 2.60
C GLY A 92 -2.52 25.12 3.97
N VAL A 93 -2.88 24.08 4.73
CA VAL A 93 -2.30 23.74 6.04
C VAL A 93 -2.03 22.24 6.12
N SER A 94 -0.85 21.90 6.62
CA SER A 94 -0.40 20.53 6.87
C SER A 94 -0.65 20.15 8.34
N ASP A 95 -1.73 19.42 8.58
CA ASP A 95 -2.11 18.94 9.91
C ASP A 95 -2.20 17.42 9.93
N TRP A 96 -2.06 16.85 11.13
CA TRP A 96 -2.20 15.41 11.38
C TRP A 96 -3.55 14.82 10.96
N LYS A 97 -4.59 15.65 11.03
CA LYS A 97 -5.92 15.28 10.55
C LYS A 97 -5.92 15.00 9.03
N ASN A 98 -5.08 15.67 8.24
CA ASN A 98 -5.01 15.41 6.80
C ASN A 98 -4.48 13.99 6.51
N ALA A 99 -3.54 13.47 7.31
CA ALA A 99 -3.02 12.11 7.15
C ALA A 99 -4.06 11.04 7.52
N VAL A 100 -4.89 11.31 8.53
CA VAL A 100 -6.01 10.43 8.92
C VAL A 100 -7.12 10.45 7.86
N TYR A 101 -7.46 11.64 7.33
CA TYR A 101 -8.46 11.76 6.27
C TYR A 101 -7.99 11.15 4.95
N SER A 102 -6.74 11.40 4.54
CA SER A 102 -6.17 10.78 3.32
C SER A 102 -6.09 9.25 3.45
N GLY A 103 -5.76 8.75 4.65
CA GLY A 103 -5.77 7.33 5.00
C GLY A 103 -7.17 6.72 4.89
N CYS A 104 -8.18 7.35 5.52
CA CYS A 104 -9.56 6.89 5.41
C CYS A 104 -10.08 6.91 3.97
N VAL A 105 -9.80 7.97 3.21
CA VAL A 105 -10.25 8.09 1.82
C VAL A 105 -9.58 7.04 0.94
N THR A 106 -8.27 6.85 1.07
CA THR A 106 -7.52 5.85 0.28
C THR A 106 -7.93 4.43 0.66
N GLY A 107 -7.95 4.11 1.96
CA GLY A 107 -8.34 2.79 2.49
C GLY A 107 -9.81 2.48 2.24
N GLY A 108 -10.68 3.48 2.33
CA GLY A 108 -12.09 3.39 2.00
C GLY A 108 -12.31 3.16 0.51
N ALA A 109 -11.64 3.91 -0.37
CA ALA A 109 -11.77 3.76 -1.82
C ALA A 109 -11.30 2.38 -2.31
N ILE A 110 -10.20 1.86 -1.74
CA ILE A 110 -9.68 0.53 -2.08
C ILE A 110 -10.59 -0.56 -1.50
N GLY A 111 -11.00 -0.42 -0.23
CA GLY A 111 -11.88 -1.38 0.45
C GLY A 111 -13.28 -1.42 -0.14
N PHE A 112 -13.79 -0.32 -0.69
CA PHE A 112 -15.12 -0.26 -1.31
C PHE A 112 -15.24 -1.21 -2.52
N ARG A 113 -14.13 -1.48 -3.23
CA ARG A 113 -14.11 -2.48 -4.31
C ARG A 113 -14.39 -3.90 -3.82
N ALA A 114 -14.09 -4.21 -2.56
CA ALA A 114 -14.42 -5.48 -1.91
C ALA A 114 -15.78 -5.45 -1.17
N GLY A 115 -16.50 -4.32 -1.20
CA GLY A 115 -17.83 -4.13 -0.62
C GLY A 115 -17.90 -3.01 0.42
N LEU A 116 -19.13 -2.57 0.75
CA LEU A 116 -19.36 -1.46 1.69
C LEU A 116 -18.76 -1.74 3.09
N LYS A 117 -18.90 -2.98 3.58
CA LYS A 117 -18.34 -3.38 4.88
C LYS A 117 -16.81 -3.30 4.89
N ALA A 118 -16.17 -3.76 3.80
CA ALA A 118 -14.73 -3.69 3.64
C ALA A 118 -14.23 -2.24 3.47
N GLY A 119 -15.02 -1.36 2.84
CA GLY A 119 -14.73 0.06 2.75
C GLY A 119 -14.76 0.77 4.11
N VAL A 120 -15.76 0.50 4.95
CA VAL A 120 -15.84 1.09 6.30
C VAL A 120 -14.72 0.58 7.20
N LEU A 121 -14.44 -0.74 7.16
CA LEU A 121 -13.30 -1.32 7.86
C LEU A 121 -11.96 -0.79 7.34
N GLY A 122 -11.84 -0.62 6.02
CA GLY A 122 -10.65 -0.07 5.36
C GLY A 122 -10.40 1.39 5.75
N CYS A 123 -11.44 2.23 5.77
CA CYS A 123 -11.33 3.59 6.25
C CYS A 123 -10.90 3.62 7.73
N GLY A 124 -11.58 2.84 8.59
CA GLY A 124 -11.25 2.80 10.03
C GLY A 124 -9.84 2.30 10.31
N GLY A 125 -9.41 1.25 9.61
CA GLY A 125 -8.07 0.68 9.77
C GLY A 125 -6.96 1.60 9.29
N PHE A 126 -7.08 2.20 8.09
CA PHE A 126 -6.08 3.16 7.61
C PHE A 126 -6.09 4.45 8.41
N ALA A 127 -7.25 4.93 8.87
CA ALA A 127 -7.34 6.09 9.75
C ALA A 127 -6.65 5.83 11.10
N ALA A 128 -6.92 4.69 11.72
CA ALA A 128 -6.31 4.31 12.99
C ALA A 128 -4.79 4.12 12.86
N PHE A 129 -4.34 3.48 11.77
CA PHE A 129 -2.91 3.30 11.50
C PHE A 129 -2.19 4.64 11.31
N SER A 130 -2.74 5.54 10.50
CA SER A 130 -2.17 6.89 10.32
C SER A 130 -2.12 7.66 11.65
N ALA A 131 -3.19 7.63 12.43
CA ALA A 131 -3.23 8.31 13.73
C ALA A 131 -2.20 7.72 14.73
N ALA A 132 -2.00 6.41 14.72
CA ALA A 132 -1.03 5.74 15.59
C ALA A 132 0.42 6.10 15.21
N ILE A 133 0.74 6.15 13.91
CA ILE A 133 2.05 6.57 13.41
C ILE A 133 2.35 8.00 13.88
N GLU A 134 1.39 8.92 13.71
CA GLU A 134 1.57 10.31 14.14
C GLU A 134 1.63 10.49 15.65
N TYR A 135 0.91 9.66 16.40
CA TYR A 135 1.03 9.64 17.86
C TYR A 135 2.43 9.17 18.30
N TYR A 136 3.04 8.24 17.57
CA TYR A 136 4.36 7.71 17.91
C TYR A 136 5.52 8.61 17.49
N LEU A 137 5.38 9.36 16.39
CA LEU A 137 6.40 10.27 15.86
C LEU A 137 6.38 11.67 16.50
N ARG A 138 5.50 11.92 17.47
CA ARG A 138 5.35 13.19 18.18
C ARG A 138 5.85 13.09 19.61
#